data_AF-A0A1Q8EA82-F1
#
_entry.id   AF-A0A1Q8EA82-F1
#
_cell.length_a   1.000
_cell.length_b   1.000
_cell.length_c   1.000
_cell.angle_alpha   90.00
_cell.angle_beta   90.00
_cell.angle_gamma   90.00
#
_symmetry.space_group_name_H-M   'P 1'
#
loop_
_entity.id
_entity.type
_entity.pdbx_description
1 polymer ?
#
loop_
_entity_poly.entity_id
_entity_poly.type
_entity_poly.pdbx_seq_one_letter_code
_entity_poly.pdbx_strand_id
1 'polypeptide(L)'
;MKKRYLCLVCLGVGLLFLWLQQSFTKDSDVVESWKDSQQIWLVTDIHYLSPSLHDNGKAFSVIQNTAAGKDVRYSKERMDALVAQVQKKSPKLLIVSGDMSLNGEKKSMEDLTEHFKAIEATGTEVLVIPGNHDIASGWARGFKGDDQIQTDQVTRHDFEKIFSDYGYAQAAQRDTASLSYLAKPFSNLWLLMIDSNIYADGLGKGAPATNGRLKKETLKWLKTQLEEARLAGVKVVPVMHHNVLDQHTALTRGFTLDNAGDLRELYDQYGISLTFSGHIHTQSISQLKGERSSLTEIVNGAFSMYPMTIGRLSLKEERLIYQQTRLNVDLWKNNANPDLADHPKYLIDVFNHASEIMVHTTLHNEATYDRRFADQLSDILAPINLAFFSGERLSDEWFETNVSRNSAYVALLKQEPQSMLVEYIAMMMDEMRKSSVDYLEFEW
;
A
#
# COMPACT_ATOMS: atom_id res chain seq x y z
N MET A 1 60.76 55.72 -15.11
CA MET A 1 59.61 54.96 -15.66
C MET A 1 59.91 53.47 -15.60
N LYS A 2 59.30 52.72 -14.68
CA LYS A 2 59.13 51.24 -14.67
C LYS A 2 58.70 50.79 -13.27
N LYS A 3 57.39 50.91 -13.00
CA LYS A 3 56.65 50.19 -11.95
C LYS A 3 55.26 50.00 -12.55
N ARG A 4 54.79 48.75 -12.69
CA ARG A 4 53.38 48.29 -12.87
C ARG A 4 53.34 47.01 -13.71
N TYR A 5 53.72 45.86 -13.17
CA TYR A 5 53.28 44.54 -13.68
C TYR A 5 53.33 43.44 -12.60
N LEU A 6 53.00 43.77 -11.33
CA LEU A 6 52.96 42.78 -10.26
C LEU A 6 51.74 42.92 -9.32
N CYS A 7 50.62 43.45 -9.80
CA CYS A 7 49.38 43.53 -9.02
C CYS A 7 48.14 42.95 -9.73
N LEU A 8 48.26 42.38 -10.93
CA LEU A 8 47.09 41.92 -11.70
C LEU A 8 46.88 40.40 -11.71
N VAL A 9 47.82 39.60 -11.20
CA VAL A 9 47.65 38.13 -11.16
C VAL A 9 47.05 37.65 -9.83
N CYS A 10 47.26 38.38 -8.72
CA CYS A 10 46.70 37.98 -7.42
C CYS A 10 45.21 38.38 -7.23
N LEU A 11 44.71 39.35 -8.00
CA LEU A 11 43.28 39.75 -7.96
C LEU A 11 42.37 38.81 -8.76
N GLY A 12 42.90 38.17 -9.82
CA GLY A 12 42.13 37.19 -10.61
C GLY A 12 41.91 35.86 -9.89
N VAL A 13 42.87 35.41 -9.08
CA VAL A 13 42.77 34.14 -8.33
C VAL A 13 41.88 34.28 -7.09
N GLY A 14 41.87 35.46 -6.43
CA GLY A 14 40.98 35.74 -5.31
C GLY A 14 39.51 35.89 -5.72
N LEU A 15 39.23 36.47 -6.90
CA LEU A 15 37.87 36.59 -7.42
C LEU A 15 37.31 35.26 -7.96
N LEU A 16 38.16 34.38 -8.49
CA LEU A 16 37.74 33.01 -8.86
C LEU A 16 37.42 32.14 -7.63
N PHE A 17 38.10 32.33 -6.50
CA PHE A 17 37.76 31.64 -5.24
C PHE A 17 36.47 32.17 -4.59
N LEU A 18 36.18 33.47 -4.73
CA LEU A 18 34.92 34.06 -4.25
C LEU A 18 33.72 33.74 -5.14
N TRP A 19 33.92 33.47 -6.43
CA TRP A 19 32.85 33.04 -7.34
C TRP A 19 32.58 31.52 -7.28
N LEU A 20 33.57 30.70 -6.92
CA LEU A 20 33.38 29.26 -6.72
C LEU A 20 32.75 28.89 -5.36
N GLN A 21 32.70 29.81 -4.39
CA GLN A 21 31.96 29.62 -3.13
C GLN A 21 30.46 29.98 -3.23
N GLN A 22 29.98 30.51 -4.37
CA GLN A 22 28.55 30.68 -4.65
C GLN A 22 27.95 29.50 -5.44
N SER A 23 28.57 28.32 -5.33
CA SER A 23 28.03 27.08 -5.87
C SER A 23 27.32 26.33 -4.74
N PHE A 24 25.99 26.41 -4.72
CA PHE A 24 25.07 25.56 -3.97
C PHE A 24 25.33 25.45 -2.45
N THR A 25 25.11 26.54 -1.70
CA THR A 25 24.33 26.36 -0.48
C THR A 25 22.91 26.07 -0.94
N LYS A 26 22.54 24.79 -1.04
CA LYS A 26 21.13 24.38 -1.01
C LYS A 26 20.60 25.07 0.25
N ASP A 27 19.73 26.08 0.09
CA ASP A 27 19.10 26.73 1.24
C ASP A 27 18.69 25.60 2.19
N SER A 28 19.11 25.71 3.45
CA SER A 28 18.63 24.79 4.47
C SER A 28 17.14 25.12 4.62
N ASP A 29 16.32 24.54 3.75
CA ASP A 29 14.87 24.64 3.82
C ASP A 29 14.51 24.23 5.23
N VAL A 30 14.09 25.22 6.03
CA VAL A 30 13.61 24.98 7.37
C VAL A 30 12.39 24.09 7.21
N VAL A 31 12.51 22.82 7.59
CA VAL A 31 11.42 21.85 7.46
C VAL A 31 10.21 22.38 8.22
N GLU A 32 9.15 22.71 7.49
CA GLU A 32 7.96 23.30 8.10
C GLU A 32 7.23 22.30 9.02
N SER A 33 6.49 22.81 10.00
CA SER A 33 5.57 21.97 10.77
C SER A 33 4.38 21.55 9.91
N TRP A 34 3.84 20.35 10.13
CA TRP A 34 2.58 19.93 9.54
C TRP A 34 1.43 20.77 10.07
N LYS A 35 0.63 21.35 9.17
CA LYS A 35 -0.50 22.25 9.46
C LYS A 35 -1.83 21.63 9.01
N ASP A 36 -2.92 22.12 9.58
CA ASP A 36 -4.31 21.73 9.25
C ASP A 36 -4.68 21.85 7.75
N SER A 37 -4.11 22.83 7.06
CA SER A 37 -4.27 23.06 5.62
C SER A 37 -3.60 22.00 4.74
N GLN A 38 -2.72 21.16 5.30
CA GLN A 38 -1.95 20.17 4.55
C GLN A 38 -2.53 18.76 4.76
N GLN A 39 -2.61 18.01 3.66
CA GLN A 39 -3.04 16.62 3.68
C GLN A 39 -1.87 15.69 3.37
N ILE A 40 -1.87 14.53 4.01
CA ILE A 40 -1.04 13.39 3.62
C ILE A 40 -2.00 12.34 3.04
N TRP A 41 -1.70 11.83 1.86
CA TRP A 41 -2.43 10.73 1.26
C TRP A 41 -1.64 9.43 1.39
N LEU A 42 -2.35 8.33 1.54
CA LEU A 42 -1.82 6.98 1.64
C LEU A 42 -2.52 6.10 0.61
N VAL A 43 -1.72 5.40 -0.19
CA VAL A 43 -2.16 4.31 -1.06
C VAL A 43 -1.28 3.09 -0.85
N THR A 44 -1.79 1.92 -1.17
CA THR A 44 -1.09 0.65 -1.00
C THR A 44 -1.58 -0.33 -2.05
N ASP A 45 -0.80 -1.37 -2.33
CA ASP A 45 -1.22 -2.49 -3.18
C ASP A 45 -1.69 -1.99 -4.55
N ILE A 46 -0.83 -1.18 -5.18
CA ILE A 46 -1.06 -0.59 -6.50
C ILE A 46 -1.11 -1.69 -7.56
N HIS A 47 -0.33 -2.76 -7.40
CA HIS A 47 -0.26 -3.91 -8.32
C HIS A 47 -0.25 -3.52 -9.80
N TYR A 48 0.60 -2.56 -10.13
CA TYR A 48 0.70 -2.04 -11.48
C TYR A 48 1.27 -3.09 -12.44
N LEU A 49 0.57 -3.32 -13.54
CA LEU A 49 1.13 -4.02 -14.70
C LEU A 49 1.28 -3.04 -15.87
N SER A 50 2.49 -2.91 -16.41
CA SER A 50 2.73 -2.10 -17.59
C SER A 50 1.91 -2.59 -18.78
N PRO A 51 1.19 -1.69 -19.50
CA PRO A 51 0.52 -2.04 -20.75
C PRO A 51 1.45 -2.60 -21.83
N SER A 52 2.75 -2.35 -21.74
CA SER A 52 3.75 -2.90 -22.67
C SER A 52 4.03 -4.40 -22.44
N LEU A 53 3.61 -4.94 -21.29
CA LEU A 53 3.82 -6.33 -20.91
C LEU A 53 2.62 -7.22 -21.23
N HIS A 54 1.55 -6.71 -21.85
CA HIS A 54 0.45 -7.55 -22.30
C HIS A 54 -0.15 -7.11 -23.62
N ASP A 55 -0.67 -8.06 -24.40
CA ASP A 55 -1.35 -7.81 -25.69
C ASP A 55 -2.87 -7.99 -25.62
N ASN A 56 -3.43 -8.12 -24.42
CA ASN A 56 -4.83 -8.47 -24.16
C ASN A 56 -5.26 -9.85 -24.72
N GLY A 57 -4.30 -10.71 -25.05
CA GLY A 57 -4.52 -12.09 -25.46
C GLY A 57 -4.96 -13.01 -24.32
N LYS A 58 -5.09 -14.29 -24.63
CA LYS A 58 -5.60 -15.33 -23.73
C LYS A 58 -4.80 -15.44 -22.43
N ALA A 59 -3.46 -15.42 -22.51
CA ALA A 59 -2.60 -15.48 -21.33
C ALA A 59 -2.86 -14.30 -20.38
N PHE A 60 -3.12 -13.11 -20.94
CA PHE A 60 -3.49 -11.93 -20.16
C PHE A 60 -4.88 -12.09 -19.51
N SER A 61 -5.86 -12.61 -20.25
CA SER A 61 -7.19 -12.91 -19.68
C SER A 61 -7.12 -13.90 -18.52
N VAL A 62 -6.23 -14.90 -18.59
CA VAL A 62 -6.02 -15.84 -17.49
C VAL A 62 -5.54 -15.10 -16.24
N ILE A 63 -4.46 -14.31 -16.33
CA ILE A 63 -3.96 -13.59 -15.15
C ILE A 63 -4.97 -12.58 -14.62
N GLN A 64 -5.69 -11.87 -15.50
CA GLN A 64 -6.75 -10.94 -15.11
C GLN A 64 -7.84 -11.65 -14.28
N ASN A 65 -8.27 -12.84 -14.69
CA ASN A 65 -9.33 -13.57 -13.99
C ASN A 65 -8.84 -14.25 -12.70
N THR A 66 -7.53 -14.47 -12.55
CA THR A 66 -6.95 -15.11 -11.36
C THR A 66 -6.24 -14.12 -10.43
N ALA A 67 -6.34 -12.81 -10.66
CA ALA A 67 -5.67 -11.77 -9.87
C ALA A 67 -6.44 -11.36 -8.60
N ALA A 68 -7.30 -12.22 -8.06
CA ALA A 68 -8.00 -12.03 -6.79
C ALA A 68 -8.70 -10.66 -6.65
N GLY A 69 -9.46 -10.25 -7.68
CA GLY A 69 -10.28 -9.03 -7.65
C GLY A 69 -9.53 -7.73 -8.01
N LYS A 70 -8.24 -7.82 -8.34
CA LYS A 70 -7.43 -6.67 -8.79
C LYS A 70 -7.77 -6.27 -10.22
N ASP A 71 -7.86 -4.98 -10.46
CA ASP A 71 -7.88 -4.39 -11.80
C ASP A 71 -6.47 -4.35 -12.38
N VAL A 72 -6.11 -5.42 -13.08
CA VAL A 72 -4.83 -5.52 -13.78
C VAL A 72 -4.88 -4.77 -15.12
N ARG A 73 -6.06 -4.74 -15.76
CA ARG A 73 -6.26 -4.24 -17.13
C ARG A 73 -6.07 -2.74 -17.25
N TYR A 74 -6.64 -1.98 -16.32
CA TYR A 74 -6.62 -0.52 -16.38
C TYR A 74 -5.60 0.06 -15.40
N SER A 75 -4.48 -0.65 -15.15
CA SER A 75 -3.41 -0.18 -14.25
C SER A 75 -2.87 1.20 -14.61
N LYS A 76 -2.70 1.49 -15.91
CA LYS A 76 -2.20 2.80 -16.38
C LYS A 76 -3.24 3.89 -16.16
N GLU A 77 -4.47 3.67 -16.60
CA GLU A 77 -5.57 4.58 -16.39
C GLU A 77 -5.71 4.85 -14.88
N ARG A 78 -5.65 3.81 -14.03
CA ARG A 78 -5.58 3.88 -12.56
C ARG A 78 -4.67 4.97 -12.06
N MET A 79 -3.42 4.93 -12.50
CA MET A 79 -2.41 5.88 -12.10
C MET A 79 -2.57 7.25 -12.76
N ASP A 80 -3.02 7.33 -14.01
CA ASP A 80 -3.31 8.62 -14.68
C ASP A 80 -4.40 9.40 -13.91
N ALA A 81 -5.46 8.75 -13.45
CA ALA A 81 -6.47 9.43 -12.63
C ALA A 81 -5.95 9.81 -11.23
N LEU A 82 -5.06 9.01 -10.64
CA LEU A 82 -4.42 9.39 -9.37
C LEU A 82 -3.61 10.68 -9.56
N VAL A 83 -2.80 10.77 -10.62
CA VAL A 83 -2.07 11.99 -10.99
C VAL A 83 -3.03 13.17 -11.13
N ALA A 84 -4.13 13.01 -11.87
CA ALA A 84 -5.13 14.06 -12.06
C ALA A 84 -5.84 14.46 -10.74
N GLN A 85 -6.08 13.51 -9.85
CA GLN A 85 -6.71 13.79 -8.55
C GLN A 85 -5.75 14.51 -7.61
N VAL A 86 -4.48 14.12 -7.58
CA VAL A 86 -3.41 14.79 -6.84
C VAL A 86 -3.22 16.21 -7.36
N GLN A 87 -3.19 16.42 -8.68
CA GLN A 87 -3.15 17.76 -9.30
C GLN A 87 -4.29 18.66 -8.81
N LYS A 88 -5.50 18.12 -8.62
CA LYS A 88 -6.67 18.89 -8.17
C LYS A 88 -6.72 19.16 -6.67
N LYS A 89 -6.14 18.27 -5.86
CA LYS A 89 -6.29 18.32 -4.39
C LYS A 89 -5.01 18.73 -3.67
N SER A 90 -3.87 18.63 -4.34
CA SER A 90 -2.55 19.03 -3.89
C SER A 90 -2.23 18.57 -2.46
N PRO A 91 -2.34 17.26 -2.15
CA PRO A 91 -1.80 16.74 -0.90
C PRO A 91 -0.32 17.12 -0.79
N LYS A 92 0.15 17.41 0.42
CA LYS A 92 1.56 17.76 0.64
C LYS A 92 2.47 16.55 0.41
N LEU A 93 1.96 15.36 0.73
CA LEU A 93 2.69 14.10 0.68
C LEU A 93 1.77 12.97 0.20
N LEU A 94 2.29 12.09 -0.64
CA LEU A 94 1.72 10.80 -1.00
C LEU A 94 2.65 9.68 -0.50
N ILE A 95 2.11 8.82 0.35
CA ILE A 95 2.77 7.62 0.85
C ILE A 95 2.27 6.41 0.05
N VAL A 96 3.20 5.55 -0.39
CA VAL A 96 2.90 4.27 -1.01
C VAL A 96 3.49 3.13 -0.19
N SER A 97 2.65 2.33 0.48
CA SER A 97 3.06 1.32 1.46
C SER A 97 3.21 -0.11 0.91
N GLY A 98 3.76 -0.24 -0.30
CA GLY A 98 4.13 -1.52 -0.89
C GLY A 98 3.19 -2.05 -1.96
N ASP A 99 3.60 -3.18 -2.52
CA ASP A 99 2.99 -3.88 -3.65
C ASP A 99 2.73 -2.93 -4.83
N MET A 100 3.83 -2.33 -5.27
CA MET A 100 3.87 -1.36 -6.36
C MET A 100 3.46 -2.04 -7.68
N SER A 101 4.06 -3.18 -7.96
CA SER A 101 3.90 -3.94 -9.20
C SER A 101 3.02 -5.18 -9.01
N LEU A 102 2.51 -5.74 -10.11
CA LEU A 102 1.70 -6.96 -10.02
C LEU A 102 2.53 -8.13 -9.47
N ASN A 103 3.70 -8.41 -10.04
CA ASN A 103 4.59 -9.49 -9.60
C ASN A 103 6.09 -9.16 -9.78
N GLY A 104 6.50 -7.92 -9.58
CA GLY A 104 7.92 -7.53 -9.54
C GLY A 104 8.52 -7.27 -10.93
N GLU A 105 7.69 -6.96 -11.92
CA GLU A 105 8.17 -6.64 -13.27
C GLU A 105 8.89 -5.29 -13.27
N LYS A 106 10.16 -5.29 -13.68
CA LYS A 106 10.98 -4.08 -13.73
C LYS A 106 10.36 -2.97 -14.56
N LYS A 107 9.81 -3.34 -15.73
CA LYS A 107 9.13 -2.38 -16.62
C LYS A 107 7.90 -1.73 -15.97
N SER A 108 7.14 -2.47 -15.16
CA SER A 108 6.01 -1.91 -14.40
C SER A 108 6.46 -0.87 -13.39
N MET A 109 7.57 -1.13 -12.67
CA MET A 109 8.12 -0.15 -11.73
C MET A 109 8.68 1.09 -12.42
N GLU A 110 9.38 0.92 -13.55
CA GLU A 110 9.86 2.05 -14.36
C GLU A 110 8.69 2.92 -14.84
N ASP A 111 7.59 2.33 -15.32
CA ASP A 111 6.41 3.09 -15.73
C ASP A 111 5.73 3.82 -14.56
N LEU A 112 5.73 3.23 -13.36
CA LEU A 112 5.24 3.92 -12.16
C LEU A 112 6.03 5.19 -11.83
N THR A 113 7.35 5.19 -12.05
CA THR A 113 8.16 6.40 -11.80
C THR A 113 7.71 7.60 -12.64
N GLU A 114 7.23 7.39 -13.86
CA GLU A 114 6.72 8.50 -14.68
C GLU A 114 5.44 9.12 -14.08
N HIS A 115 4.59 8.31 -13.45
CA HIS A 115 3.41 8.81 -12.73
C HIS A 115 3.80 9.54 -11.45
N PHE A 116 4.76 9.01 -10.67
CA PHE A 116 5.26 9.68 -9.47
C PHE A 116 5.97 10.99 -9.77
N LYS A 117 6.76 11.03 -10.85
CA LYS A 117 7.35 12.28 -11.35
C LYS A 117 6.29 13.31 -11.73
N ALA A 118 5.20 12.88 -12.36
CA ALA A 118 4.07 13.76 -12.68
C ALA A 118 3.35 14.26 -11.41
N ILE A 119 3.29 13.45 -10.35
CA ILE A 119 2.80 13.85 -9.02
C ILE A 119 3.75 14.85 -8.36
N GLU A 120 5.06 14.60 -8.33
CA GLU A 120 6.02 15.52 -7.72
C GLU A 120 6.09 16.87 -8.43
N ALA A 121 5.84 16.89 -9.74
CA ALA A 121 5.71 18.13 -10.51
C ALA A 121 4.56 19.04 -10.03
N THR A 122 3.61 18.52 -9.24
CA THR A 122 2.52 19.32 -8.62
C THR A 122 2.91 19.89 -7.26
N GLY A 123 4.11 19.60 -6.76
CA GLY A 123 4.58 19.97 -5.42
C GLY A 123 4.21 18.98 -4.31
N THR A 124 3.64 17.82 -4.67
CA THR A 124 3.36 16.71 -3.75
C THR A 124 4.58 15.81 -3.64
N GLU A 125 5.17 15.66 -2.45
CA GLU A 125 6.27 14.71 -2.24
C GLU A 125 5.75 13.26 -2.32
N VAL A 126 6.55 12.32 -2.82
CA VAL A 126 6.20 10.89 -2.85
C VAL A 126 7.20 10.09 -2.03
N LEU A 127 6.69 9.23 -1.13
CA LEU A 127 7.51 8.31 -0.34
C LEU A 127 7.02 6.87 -0.54
N VAL A 128 7.92 5.97 -0.93
CA VAL A 128 7.56 4.58 -1.23
C VAL A 128 8.36 3.58 -0.41
N ILE A 129 7.77 2.41 -0.15
CA ILE A 129 8.43 1.18 0.32
C ILE A 129 7.97 0.00 -0.54
N PRO A 130 8.74 -1.10 -0.63
CA PRO A 130 8.30 -2.30 -1.34
C PRO A 130 7.23 -3.07 -0.57
N GLY A 131 6.42 -3.85 -1.29
CA GLY A 131 5.66 -4.96 -0.73
C GLY A 131 6.23 -6.32 -1.12
N ASN A 132 5.53 -7.40 -0.81
CA ASN A 132 6.07 -8.74 -0.98
C ASN A 132 6.16 -9.16 -2.45
N HIS A 133 5.39 -8.53 -3.36
CA HIS A 133 5.42 -8.84 -4.79
C HIS A 133 6.57 -8.16 -5.55
N ASP A 134 7.22 -7.17 -4.95
CA ASP A 134 8.03 -6.20 -5.70
C ASP A 134 9.46 -6.67 -5.98
N ILE A 135 10.11 -7.32 -5.01
CA ILE A 135 11.56 -7.57 -5.05
C ILE A 135 11.83 -9.06 -5.24
N ALA A 136 12.71 -9.35 -6.20
CA ALA A 136 13.17 -10.70 -6.52
C ALA A 136 11.99 -11.67 -6.69
N SER A 137 10.93 -11.23 -7.36
CA SER A 137 9.76 -12.05 -7.59
C SER A 137 9.96 -12.94 -8.82
N GLY A 138 10.03 -14.26 -8.61
CA GLY A 138 10.10 -15.23 -9.71
C GLY A 138 8.86 -15.27 -10.60
N TRP A 139 7.80 -14.56 -10.22
CA TRP A 139 6.53 -14.45 -10.94
C TRP A 139 6.48 -13.29 -11.95
N ALA A 140 7.53 -12.49 -12.11
CA ALA A 140 7.55 -11.42 -13.10
C ALA A 140 7.32 -11.97 -14.53
N ARG A 141 6.18 -11.63 -15.13
CA ARG A 141 5.77 -12.11 -16.46
C ARG A 141 5.18 -11.00 -17.32
N GLY A 142 5.43 -11.08 -18.62
CA GLY A 142 4.58 -10.51 -19.66
C GLY A 142 3.65 -11.57 -20.27
N PHE A 143 2.63 -11.14 -21.00
CA PHE A 143 1.55 -11.97 -21.51
C PHE A 143 1.34 -11.70 -23.00
N LYS A 144 1.56 -12.69 -23.84
CA LYS A 144 1.43 -12.54 -25.31
C LYS A 144 0.76 -13.74 -25.93
N GLY A 145 -0.35 -13.52 -26.63
CA GLY A 145 -1.18 -14.59 -27.18
C GLY A 145 -1.60 -15.57 -26.08
N ASP A 146 -1.13 -16.80 -26.18
CA ASP A 146 -1.42 -17.88 -25.23
C ASP A 146 -0.30 -18.10 -24.19
N ASP A 147 0.81 -17.35 -24.28
CA ASP A 147 2.03 -17.58 -23.51
C ASP A 147 2.26 -16.54 -22.40
N GLN A 148 2.82 -17.01 -21.28
CA GLN A 148 3.45 -16.17 -20.25
C GLN A 148 4.96 -16.13 -20.50
N ILE A 149 5.50 -14.93 -20.69
CA ILE A 149 6.91 -14.69 -21.04
C ILE A 149 7.62 -14.16 -19.80
N GLN A 150 8.74 -14.76 -19.41
CA GLN A 150 9.57 -14.21 -18.34
C GLN A 150 10.07 -12.80 -18.71
N THR A 151 9.95 -11.87 -17.77
CA THR A 151 10.49 -10.52 -17.88
C THR A 151 11.47 -10.23 -16.74
N ASP A 152 12.18 -9.13 -16.83
CA ASP A 152 13.15 -8.72 -15.82
C ASP A 152 12.47 -8.48 -14.48
N GLN A 153 13.08 -9.02 -13.42
CA GLN A 153 12.71 -8.77 -12.04
C GLN A 153 13.48 -7.57 -11.49
N VAL A 154 13.04 -7.06 -10.35
CA VAL A 154 13.72 -5.99 -9.61
C VAL A 154 14.48 -6.59 -8.42
N THR A 155 15.79 -6.36 -8.34
CA THR A 155 16.55 -6.67 -7.11
C THR A 155 16.38 -5.57 -6.07
N ARG A 156 16.82 -5.80 -4.82
CA ARG A 156 16.86 -4.76 -3.78
C ARG A 156 17.58 -3.50 -4.26
N HIS A 157 18.71 -3.67 -4.96
CA HIS A 157 19.48 -2.55 -5.48
C HIS A 157 18.77 -1.84 -6.64
N ASP A 158 18.12 -2.59 -7.54
CA ASP A 158 17.31 -1.98 -8.60
C ASP A 158 16.15 -1.17 -8.01
N PHE A 159 15.46 -1.67 -6.98
CA PHE A 159 14.34 -0.96 -6.34
C PHE A 159 14.79 0.38 -5.78
N GLU A 160 15.87 0.40 -4.99
CA GLU A 160 16.44 1.62 -4.45
C GLU A 160 16.84 2.60 -5.55
N LYS A 161 17.40 2.11 -6.66
CA LYS A 161 17.81 2.94 -7.78
C LYS A 161 16.61 3.51 -8.56
N ILE A 162 15.61 2.68 -8.86
CA ILE A 162 14.41 3.06 -9.61
C ILE A 162 13.63 4.11 -8.82
N PHE A 163 13.46 3.88 -7.52
CA PHE A 163 12.69 4.78 -6.66
C PHE A 163 13.54 5.77 -5.86
N SER A 164 14.80 5.98 -6.25
CA SER A 164 15.77 6.83 -5.54
C SER A 164 15.18 8.18 -5.12
N ASP A 165 14.46 8.83 -6.03
CA ASP A 165 13.90 10.16 -5.82
C ASP A 165 12.59 10.15 -5.00
N TYR A 166 12.06 9.00 -4.62
CA TYR A 166 10.79 8.89 -3.88
C TYR A 166 11.02 8.39 -2.44
N GLY A 167 11.90 9.11 -1.74
CA GLY A 167 12.20 8.95 -0.31
C GLY A 167 13.63 8.50 -0.01
N TYR A 168 14.22 7.66 -0.87
CA TYR A 168 15.50 7.01 -0.57
C TYR A 168 16.71 7.96 -0.60
N ALA A 169 16.75 8.89 -1.54
CA ALA A 169 17.82 9.90 -1.66
C ALA A 169 17.64 11.05 -0.67
N GLN A 170 16.40 11.34 -0.26
CA GLN A 170 16.03 12.39 0.68
C GLN A 170 16.03 11.92 2.14
N ALA A 171 16.15 10.61 2.37
CA ALA A 171 16.09 10.01 3.69
C ALA A 171 17.10 10.63 4.68
N ALA A 172 16.63 10.93 5.88
CA ALA A 172 17.49 11.42 6.96
C ALA A 172 18.42 10.31 7.49
N GLN A 173 17.95 9.06 7.48
CA GLN A 173 18.71 7.87 7.84
C GLN A 173 18.22 6.68 7.00
N ARG A 174 19.12 5.74 6.71
CA ARG A 174 18.85 4.52 5.96
C ARG A 174 19.22 3.30 6.80
N ASP A 175 18.37 2.29 6.83
CA ASP A 175 18.80 0.98 7.32
C ASP A 175 19.71 0.32 6.28
N THR A 176 20.78 -0.31 6.75
CA THR A 176 21.71 -1.05 5.88
C THR A 176 21.25 -2.49 5.64
N ALA A 177 20.39 -3.03 6.50
CA ALA A 177 19.93 -4.42 6.43
C ALA A 177 18.67 -4.62 5.57
N SER A 178 17.87 -3.58 5.33
CA SER A 178 16.66 -3.59 4.50
C SER A 178 16.53 -2.33 3.63
N LEU A 179 15.41 -2.16 2.92
CA LEU A 179 15.05 -0.90 2.26
C LEU A 179 14.35 0.09 3.21
N SER A 180 14.45 -0.09 4.52
CA SER A 180 13.87 0.85 5.48
C SER A 180 14.62 2.19 5.51
N TYR A 181 13.89 3.27 5.76
CA TYR A 181 14.44 4.60 5.90
C TYR A 181 13.60 5.52 6.78
N LEU A 182 14.23 6.59 7.29
CA LEU A 182 13.58 7.62 8.06
C LEU A 182 13.37 8.85 7.18
N ALA A 183 12.12 9.23 6.96
CA ALA A 183 11.76 10.49 6.32
C ALA A 183 11.34 11.52 7.39
N LYS A 184 11.69 12.78 7.16
CA LYS A 184 11.33 13.92 8.04
C LYS A 184 10.61 14.99 7.23
N PRO A 185 9.42 14.69 6.67
CA PRO A 185 8.70 15.62 5.80
C PRO A 185 8.22 16.87 6.55
N PHE A 186 8.10 16.80 7.87
CA PHE A 186 7.72 17.91 8.74
C PHE A 186 8.62 18.00 9.98
N SER A 187 8.72 19.19 10.59
CA SER A 187 9.49 19.36 11.83
C SER A 187 8.84 18.67 13.05
N ASN A 188 7.52 18.46 13.01
CA ASN A 188 6.74 17.84 14.08
C ASN A 188 6.25 16.41 13.76
N LEU A 189 6.61 15.85 12.58
CA LEU A 189 6.26 14.49 12.19
C LEU A 189 7.40 13.82 11.42
N TRP A 190 7.85 12.68 11.94
CA TRP A 190 8.77 11.77 11.28
C TRP A 190 8.04 10.51 10.82
N LEU A 191 8.43 10.01 9.65
CA LEU A 191 7.89 8.77 9.09
C LEU A 191 8.97 7.70 9.06
N LEU A 192 8.71 6.59 9.75
CA LEU A 192 9.53 5.39 9.63
C LEU A 192 8.97 4.54 8.50
N MET A 193 9.62 4.57 7.36
CA MET A 193 9.26 3.83 6.16
C MET A 193 9.96 2.46 6.23
N ILE A 194 9.21 1.40 6.53
CA ILE A 194 9.76 0.11 6.95
C ILE A 194 9.54 -0.97 5.88
N ASP A 195 10.64 -1.48 5.36
CA ASP A 195 10.66 -2.70 4.55
C ASP A 195 10.53 -3.93 5.46
N SER A 196 9.39 -4.61 5.33
CA SER A 196 9.01 -5.80 6.13
C SER A 196 9.14 -7.11 5.35
N ASN A 197 9.60 -7.05 4.10
CA ASN A 197 9.49 -8.13 3.14
C ASN A 197 10.64 -9.14 3.26
N ILE A 198 10.37 -10.38 2.83
CA ILE A 198 11.36 -11.44 2.72
C ILE A 198 11.61 -11.71 1.24
N TYR A 199 12.81 -11.35 0.77
CA TYR A 199 13.22 -11.57 -0.62
C TYR A 199 14.67 -12.03 -0.70
N ALA A 200 15.05 -12.60 -1.84
CA ALA A 200 16.42 -13.05 -2.08
C ALA A 200 17.36 -11.86 -2.31
N ASP A 201 18.65 -12.02 -1.97
CA ASP A 201 19.68 -11.00 -2.25
C ASP A 201 19.96 -10.81 -3.77
N GLY A 202 19.45 -11.72 -4.62
CA GLY A 202 19.54 -11.68 -6.07
C GLY A 202 18.18 -11.87 -6.73
N LEU A 203 18.12 -12.57 -7.88
CA LEU A 203 16.85 -12.88 -8.53
C LEU A 203 16.11 -14.03 -7.83
N GLY A 204 14.78 -13.94 -7.77
CA GLY A 204 13.94 -15.00 -7.25
C GLY A 204 13.71 -16.12 -8.26
N LYS A 205 13.39 -17.30 -7.72
CA LYS A 205 13.17 -18.53 -8.51
C LYS A 205 11.71 -19.01 -8.55
N GLY A 206 10.82 -18.41 -7.75
CA GLY A 206 9.45 -18.87 -7.61
C GLY A 206 8.55 -17.79 -7.04
N ALA A 207 7.48 -18.22 -6.38
CA ALA A 207 6.57 -17.32 -5.70
C ALA A 207 7.32 -16.43 -4.69
N PRO A 208 6.99 -15.13 -4.62
CA PRO A 208 7.47 -14.30 -3.52
C PRO A 208 6.95 -14.86 -2.18
N ALA A 209 7.70 -14.65 -1.11
CA ALA A 209 7.24 -15.01 0.22
C ALA A 209 6.07 -14.09 0.60
N THR A 210 4.91 -14.66 0.92
CA THR A 210 3.74 -13.87 1.35
C THR A 210 3.91 -13.28 2.74
N ASN A 211 4.63 -13.97 3.63
CA ASN A 211 4.85 -13.52 5.00
C ASN A 211 5.99 -12.49 5.09
N GLY A 212 5.91 -11.64 6.11
CA GLY A 212 6.91 -10.62 6.41
C GLY A 212 7.65 -10.90 7.71
N ARG A 213 8.89 -10.41 7.79
CA ARG A 213 9.69 -10.48 9.02
C ARG A 213 10.74 -9.38 9.05
N LEU A 214 10.86 -8.68 10.18
CA LEU A 214 11.94 -7.71 10.38
C LEU A 214 13.22 -8.41 10.85
N LYS A 215 14.34 -8.06 10.20
CA LYS A 215 15.68 -8.47 10.64
C LYS A 215 16.02 -7.86 12.00
N LYS A 216 16.89 -8.52 12.76
CA LYS A 216 17.31 -8.04 14.09
C LYS A 216 18.03 -6.68 13.99
N GLU A 217 18.80 -6.51 12.92
CA GLU A 217 19.52 -5.29 12.57
C GLU A 217 18.54 -4.15 12.31
N THR A 218 17.47 -4.41 11.55
CA THR A 218 16.40 -3.45 11.28
C THR A 218 15.66 -3.06 12.57
N LEU A 219 15.30 -4.02 13.43
CA LEU A 219 14.69 -3.72 14.74
C LEU A 219 15.60 -2.84 15.62
N LYS A 220 16.91 -3.12 15.62
CA LYS A 220 17.90 -2.31 16.34
C LYS A 220 17.99 -0.89 15.75
N TRP A 221 17.99 -0.77 14.42
CA TRP A 221 17.98 0.51 13.73
C TRP A 221 16.72 1.32 14.06
N LEU A 222 15.54 0.69 14.03
CA LEU A 222 14.27 1.32 14.42
C LEU A 222 14.32 1.87 15.84
N LYS A 223 14.84 1.10 16.79
CA LYS A 223 15.04 1.55 18.16
C LYS A 223 15.89 2.82 18.23
N THR A 224 16.99 2.90 17.47
CA THR A 224 17.82 4.10 17.42
C THR A 224 17.03 5.31 16.90
N GLN A 225 16.27 5.15 15.82
CA GLN A 225 15.47 6.25 15.26
C GLN A 225 14.36 6.72 16.20
N LEU A 226 13.71 5.79 16.91
CA LEU A 226 12.69 6.09 17.91
C LEU A 226 13.27 6.82 19.13
N GLU A 227 14.47 6.45 19.56
CA GLU A 227 15.19 7.16 20.63
C GLU A 227 15.51 8.60 20.21
N GLU A 228 16.02 8.80 19.00
CA GLU A 228 16.30 10.14 18.46
C GLU A 228 15.03 11.00 18.37
N ALA A 229 13.93 10.42 17.89
CA ALA A 229 12.65 11.12 17.80
C ALA A 229 12.11 11.52 19.17
N ARG A 230 12.22 10.63 20.16
CA ARG A 230 11.83 10.92 21.55
C ARG A 230 12.64 12.07 22.13
N LEU A 231 13.96 12.07 21.92
CA LEU A 231 14.84 13.17 22.36
C LEU A 231 14.51 14.50 21.68
N ALA A 232 14.07 14.44 20.42
CA ALA A 232 13.63 15.61 19.65
C ALA A 232 12.17 16.03 19.93
N GLY A 233 11.39 15.27 20.70
CA GLY A 233 10.01 15.60 21.05
C GLY A 233 9.04 15.59 19.86
N VAL A 234 9.31 14.76 18.85
CA VAL A 234 8.57 14.71 17.57
C VAL A 234 7.71 13.45 17.48
N LYS A 235 6.54 13.57 16.85
CA LYS A 235 5.66 12.43 16.57
C LYS A 235 6.28 11.53 15.51
N VAL A 236 6.15 10.22 15.70
CA VAL A 236 6.62 9.22 14.74
C VAL A 236 5.45 8.38 14.31
N VAL A 237 5.31 8.21 12.99
CA VAL A 237 4.36 7.28 12.39
C VAL A 237 5.12 6.26 11.57
N PRO A 238 5.14 5.00 11.99
CA PRO A 238 5.63 3.92 11.15
C PRO A 238 4.66 3.58 10.03
N VAL A 239 5.21 3.24 8.87
CA VAL A 239 4.50 2.76 7.69
C VAL A 239 5.22 1.51 7.20
N MET A 240 4.51 0.41 7.02
CA MET A 240 5.08 -0.83 6.50
C MET A 240 4.07 -1.59 5.66
N HIS A 241 4.50 -2.56 4.86
CA HIS A 241 3.56 -3.32 4.03
C HIS A 241 2.72 -4.33 4.84
N HIS A 242 3.37 -5.22 5.60
CA HIS A 242 2.71 -6.24 6.43
C HIS A 242 2.06 -5.67 7.69
N ASN A 243 1.08 -6.39 8.28
CA ASN A 243 0.39 -5.89 9.45
C ASN A 243 1.18 -6.13 10.76
N VAL A 244 0.98 -5.26 11.73
CA VAL A 244 1.56 -5.36 13.09
C VAL A 244 0.59 -6.00 14.06
N LEU A 245 -0.70 -5.74 13.88
CA LEU A 245 -1.83 -6.30 14.60
C LEU A 245 -2.55 -7.29 13.69
N ASP A 246 -3.12 -8.32 14.31
CA ASP A 246 -4.10 -9.16 13.63
C ASP A 246 -5.33 -8.32 13.32
N GLN A 247 -5.63 -8.15 12.03
CA GLN A 247 -6.72 -7.31 11.56
C GLN A 247 -8.07 -8.02 11.53
N HIS A 248 -8.03 -9.35 11.50
CA HIS A 248 -9.17 -10.24 11.41
C HIS A 248 -8.99 -11.39 12.41
N THR A 249 -10.09 -11.97 12.89
CA THR A 249 -10.04 -13.05 13.89
C THR A 249 -9.55 -14.39 13.34
N ALA A 250 -9.57 -14.56 12.02
CA ALA A 250 -9.00 -15.69 11.30
C ALA A 250 -8.14 -15.21 10.11
N LEU A 251 -7.42 -16.14 9.46
CA LEU A 251 -6.62 -15.88 8.26
C LEU A 251 -5.48 -14.85 8.47
N THR A 252 -4.88 -14.77 9.66
CA THR A 252 -3.82 -13.79 9.97
C THR A 252 -2.42 -14.25 9.56
N ARG A 253 -2.21 -15.57 9.41
CA ARG A 253 -0.90 -16.15 9.10
C ARG A 253 -0.43 -15.72 7.71
N GLY A 254 0.76 -15.14 7.65
CA GLY A 254 1.35 -14.63 6.41
C GLY A 254 0.94 -13.19 6.09
N PHE A 255 0.02 -12.61 6.86
CA PHE A 255 -0.40 -11.21 6.71
C PHE A 255 0.14 -10.34 7.84
N THR A 256 -0.04 -10.79 9.09
CA THR A 256 0.65 -10.22 10.25
C THR A 256 2.12 -10.66 10.23
N LEU A 257 3.01 -9.72 10.52
CA LEU A 257 4.46 -9.92 10.60
C LEU A 257 4.81 -11.10 11.52
N ASP A 258 5.70 -11.99 11.08
CA ASP A 258 6.10 -13.19 11.84
C ASP A 258 6.68 -12.87 13.23
N ASN A 259 7.32 -11.71 13.36
CA ASN A 259 7.83 -11.18 14.63
C ASN A 259 7.15 -9.88 15.06
N ALA A 260 5.85 -9.74 14.78
CA ALA A 260 5.04 -8.61 15.23
C ALA A 260 5.14 -8.37 16.75
N GLY A 261 5.32 -9.42 17.56
CA GLY A 261 5.54 -9.30 19.01
C GLY A 261 6.71 -8.38 19.36
N ASP A 262 7.88 -8.60 18.75
CA ASP A 262 9.10 -7.81 18.98
C ASP A 262 8.86 -6.32 18.62
N LEU A 263 8.13 -6.07 17.53
CA LEU A 263 7.85 -4.72 17.06
C LEU A 263 6.81 -4.01 17.94
N ARG A 264 5.78 -4.73 18.39
CA ARG A 264 4.75 -4.20 19.30
C ARG A 264 5.35 -3.81 20.65
N GLU A 265 6.26 -4.61 21.20
CA GLU A 265 6.98 -4.26 22.42
C GLU A 265 7.80 -2.99 22.23
N LEU A 266 8.50 -2.86 21.09
CA LEU A 266 9.26 -1.65 20.77
C LEU A 266 8.36 -0.43 20.62
N TYR A 267 7.21 -0.57 19.94
CA TYR A 267 6.23 0.51 19.77
C TYR A 267 5.65 0.97 21.11
N ASP A 268 5.29 0.04 21.99
CA ASP A 268 4.81 0.36 23.33
C ASP A 268 5.89 1.07 24.18
N GLN A 269 7.14 0.58 24.14
CA GLN A 269 8.26 1.20 24.85
C GLN A 269 8.47 2.68 24.48
N TYR A 270 8.27 3.02 23.20
CA TYR A 270 8.48 4.37 22.67
C TYR A 270 7.20 5.18 22.50
N GLY A 271 6.05 4.65 22.93
CA GLY A 271 4.78 5.35 22.92
C GLY A 271 4.19 5.58 21.52
N ILE A 272 4.48 4.70 20.56
CA ILE A 272 3.85 4.75 19.23
C ILE A 272 2.37 4.42 19.37
N SER A 273 1.53 5.31 18.84
CA SER A 273 0.07 5.23 18.92
C SER A 273 -0.61 4.98 17.58
N LEU A 274 0.09 5.19 16.47
CA LEU A 274 -0.43 5.03 15.12
C LEU A 274 0.61 4.38 14.21
N THR A 275 0.19 3.40 13.43
CA THR A 275 0.97 2.80 12.33
C THR A 275 0.06 2.55 11.13
N PHE A 276 0.63 2.59 9.92
CA PHE A 276 -0.08 2.27 8.68
C PHE A 276 0.47 1.01 8.03
N SER A 277 -0.43 0.22 7.44
CA SER A 277 -0.06 -0.92 6.59
C SER A 277 -1.04 -1.20 5.44
N GLY A 278 -0.75 -2.25 4.67
CA GLY A 278 -1.53 -2.72 3.53
C GLY A 278 -1.64 -4.25 3.52
N HIS A 279 -1.33 -4.89 2.40
CA HIS A 279 -1.11 -6.34 2.21
C HIS A 279 -2.37 -7.22 2.26
N ILE A 280 -3.25 -7.04 3.24
CA ILE A 280 -4.53 -7.79 3.32
C ILE A 280 -5.60 -7.27 2.35
N HIS A 281 -5.34 -6.13 1.71
CA HIS A 281 -6.22 -5.42 0.78
C HIS A 281 -7.58 -4.93 1.34
N THR A 282 -8.00 -5.41 2.50
CA THR A 282 -9.21 -4.95 3.20
C THR A 282 -8.95 -3.62 3.88
N GLN A 283 -9.94 -2.71 3.81
CA GLN A 283 -9.93 -1.54 4.70
C GLN A 283 -10.19 -2.01 6.13
N SER A 284 -9.23 -1.81 7.03
CA SER A 284 -9.37 -2.23 8.43
C SER A 284 -8.71 -1.26 9.39
N ILE A 285 -9.23 -1.21 10.62
CA ILE A 285 -8.64 -0.47 11.73
C ILE A 285 -8.69 -1.37 12.97
N SER A 286 -7.52 -1.66 13.52
CA SER A 286 -7.38 -2.46 14.75
C SER A 286 -6.65 -1.68 15.82
N GLN A 287 -6.98 -1.99 17.08
CA GLN A 287 -6.37 -1.35 18.23
C GLN A 287 -5.86 -2.39 19.23
N LEU A 288 -4.69 -2.12 19.79
CA LEU A 288 -4.10 -2.93 20.85
C LEU A 288 -3.60 -2.02 21.97
N LYS A 289 -4.08 -2.27 23.19
CA LYS A 289 -3.58 -1.61 24.38
C LYS A 289 -2.34 -2.34 24.91
N GLY A 290 -1.21 -1.64 24.95
CA GLY A 290 0.04 -2.08 25.58
C GLY A 290 0.14 -1.64 27.04
N GLU A 291 1.34 -1.73 27.63
CA GLU A 291 1.58 -1.31 29.01
C GLU A 291 1.69 0.22 29.12
N ARG A 292 2.18 0.89 28.08
CA ARG A 292 2.52 2.32 28.07
C ARG A 292 1.71 3.13 27.07
N SER A 293 1.35 2.54 25.93
CA SER A 293 0.55 3.20 24.89
C SER A 293 -0.56 2.30 24.37
N SER A 294 -1.42 2.87 23.53
CA SER A 294 -2.40 2.14 22.74
C SER A 294 -2.03 2.32 21.28
N LEU A 295 -1.68 1.22 20.60
CA LEU A 295 -1.37 1.22 19.18
C LEU A 295 -2.67 1.08 18.39
N THR A 296 -2.91 2.02 17.47
CA THR A 296 -3.89 1.87 16.40
C THR A 296 -3.15 1.56 15.12
N GLU A 297 -3.53 0.48 14.44
CA GLU A 297 -3.08 0.19 13.09
C GLU A 297 -4.23 0.45 12.13
N ILE A 298 -3.96 1.30 11.14
CA ILE A 298 -4.88 1.55 10.02
C ILE A 298 -4.31 0.82 8.81
N VAL A 299 -5.09 -0.15 8.32
CA VAL A 299 -4.83 -0.79 7.05
C VAL A 299 -5.68 -0.13 5.98
N ASN A 300 -5.00 0.45 5.00
CA ASN A 300 -5.69 1.06 3.88
C ASN A 300 -6.10 -0.06 2.91
N GLY A 301 -7.36 -0.03 2.44
CA GLY A 301 -7.78 -0.97 1.39
C GLY A 301 -6.89 -0.84 0.14
N ALA A 302 -6.79 -1.93 -0.64
CA ALA A 302 -5.92 -1.94 -1.81
C ALA A 302 -6.37 -0.93 -2.87
N PHE A 303 -5.40 -0.21 -3.44
CA PHE A 303 -5.67 0.76 -4.49
C PHE A 303 -6.03 0.08 -5.82
N SER A 304 -5.58 -1.15 -6.04
CA SER A 304 -5.80 -1.92 -7.27
C SER A 304 -7.18 -2.57 -7.42
N MET A 305 -8.07 -2.50 -6.43
CA MET A 305 -9.39 -3.15 -6.48
C MET A 305 -10.49 -2.22 -6.00
N TYR A 306 -11.76 -2.60 -6.10
CA TYR A 306 -12.87 -1.80 -5.59
C TYR A 306 -12.67 -1.47 -4.09
N PRO A 307 -12.85 -0.20 -3.65
CA PRO A 307 -13.27 0.98 -4.40
C PRO A 307 -12.11 1.91 -4.83
N MET A 308 -10.89 1.38 -4.92
CA MET A 308 -9.63 2.08 -5.16
C MET A 308 -9.33 3.08 -4.06
N THR A 309 -9.08 2.53 -2.88
CA THR A 309 -9.03 3.29 -1.63
C THR A 309 -7.83 4.23 -1.57
N ILE A 310 -8.10 5.47 -1.14
CA ILE A 310 -7.09 6.48 -0.79
C ILE A 310 -7.33 6.91 0.65
N GLY A 311 -6.38 6.61 1.54
CA GLY A 311 -6.39 7.08 2.92
C GLY A 311 -5.98 8.55 2.96
N ARG A 312 -6.74 9.40 3.67
CA ARG A 312 -6.43 10.82 3.82
C ARG A 312 -6.23 11.16 5.28
N LEU A 313 -5.07 11.74 5.57
CA LEU A 313 -4.72 12.28 6.87
C LEU A 313 -4.73 13.81 6.84
N SER A 314 -5.32 14.40 7.88
CA SER A 314 -5.35 15.84 8.09
C SER A 314 -5.36 16.18 9.57
N LEU A 315 -4.83 17.35 9.92
CA LEU A 315 -4.95 17.88 11.27
C LEU A 315 -6.16 18.80 11.39
N LYS A 316 -6.83 18.76 12.53
CA LYS A 316 -7.85 19.74 12.93
C LYS A 316 -7.83 19.92 14.44
N GLU A 317 -7.62 21.14 14.93
CA GLU A 317 -7.67 21.45 16.37
C GLU A 317 -6.82 20.48 17.23
N GLU A 318 -5.56 20.24 16.84
CA GLU A 318 -4.62 19.29 17.50
C GLU A 318 -5.06 17.82 17.46
N ARG A 319 -5.99 17.46 16.58
CA ARG A 319 -6.40 16.08 16.33
C ARG A 319 -5.95 15.62 14.96
N LEU A 320 -5.50 14.38 14.88
CA LEU A 320 -5.27 13.69 13.63
C LEU A 320 -6.57 13.00 13.21
N ILE A 321 -6.99 13.30 11.99
CA ILE A 321 -8.14 12.70 11.33
C ILE A 321 -7.63 11.82 10.19
N TYR A 322 -7.97 10.54 10.24
CA TYR A 322 -7.95 9.64 9.10
C TYR A 322 -9.35 9.55 8.49
N GLN A 323 -9.41 9.64 7.17
CA GLN A 323 -10.62 9.41 6.39
C GLN A 323 -10.26 8.54 5.18
N GLN A 324 -10.94 7.40 5.04
CA GLN A 324 -10.97 6.63 3.82
C GLN A 324 -11.71 7.45 2.75
N THR A 325 -11.04 7.63 1.61
CA THR A 325 -11.61 8.19 0.38
C THR A 325 -11.34 7.23 -0.77
N ARG A 326 -11.74 7.61 -1.98
CA ARG A 326 -11.71 6.74 -3.16
C ARG A 326 -11.14 7.50 -4.34
N LEU A 327 -10.54 6.79 -5.29
CA LEU A 327 -10.19 7.37 -6.58
C LEU A 327 -11.48 7.80 -7.30
N ASN A 328 -11.49 9.01 -7.83
CA ASN A 328 -12.58 9.52 -8.64
C ASN A 328 -12.45 8.98 -10.06
N VAL A 329 -13.17 7.89 -10.33
CA VAL A 329 -13.25 7.23 -11.64
C VAL A 329 -13.74 8.14 -12.77
N ASP A 330 -14.46 9.22 -12.47
CA ASP A 330 -14.90 10.17 -13.51
C ASP A 330 -13.71 10.89 -14.17
N LEU A 331 -12.53 10.90 -13.53
CA LEU A 331 -11.32 11.54 -14.05
C LEU A 331 -10.78 10.86 -15.32
N TRP A 332 -11.16 9.62 -15.61
CA TRP A 332 -10.77 8.91 -16.84
C TRP A 332 -11.92 8.41 -17.68
N LYS A 333 -13.15 8.81 -17.33
CA LYS A 333 -14.35 8.24 -17.93
C LYS A 333 -14.28 8.30 -19.45
N ASN A 334 -14.43 7.15 -20.09
CA ASN A 334 -14.39 7.04 -21.54
C ASN A 334 -15.60 6.25 -22.05
N ASN A 335 -16.59 6.95 -22.58
CA ASN A 335 -17.83 6.33 -23.07
C ASN A 335 -17.63 5.39 -24.27
N ALA A 336 -16.48 5.42 -24.94
CA ALA A 336 -16.15 4.46 -26.01
C ALA A 336 -15.70 3.09 -25.48
N ASN A 337 -15.32 3.00 -24.20
CA ASN A 337 -14.97 1.76 -23.53
C ASN A 337 -16.00 1.49 -22.42
N PRO A 338 -16.81 0.41 -22.49
CA PRO A 338 -17.85 0.14 -21.49
C PRO A 338 -17.29 0.00 -20.07
N ASP A 339 -16.10 -0.59 -19.92
CA ASP A 339 -15.46 -0.77 -18.61
C ASP A 339 -15.01 0.57 -18.01
N LEU A 340 -14.73 1.59 -18.82
CA LEU A 340 -14.36 2.93 -18.35
C LEU A 340 -15.56 3.88 -18.29
N ALA A 341 -16.66 3.56 -18.98
CA ALA A 341 -17.91 4.31 -18.93
C ALA A 341 -18.64 4.14 -17.58
N ASP A 342 -18.58 2.92 -17.02
CA ASP A 342 -19.05 2.56 -15.68
C ASP A 342 -18.01 1.69 -14.96
N HIS A 343 -16.88 2.32 -14.65
CA HIS A 343 -15.76 1.61 -14.02
C HIS A 343 -16.06 1.05 -12.63
N PRO A 344 -16.86 1.69 -11.76
CA PRO A 344 -17.29 1.06 -10.51
C PRO A 344 -18.00 -0.26 -10.75
N LYS A 345 -18.90 -0.32 -11.74
CA LYS A 345 -19.54 -1.59 -12.11
C LYS A 345 -18.54 -2.63 -12.59
N TYR A 346 -17.59 -2.24 -13.46
CA TYR A 346 -16.52 -3.14 -13.91
C TYR A 346 -15.74 -3.74 -12.73
N LEU A 347 -15.32 -2.91 -11.77
CA LEU A 347 -14.57 -3.38 -10.60
C LEU A 347 -15.40 -4.30 -9.70
N ILE A 348 -16.69 -4.00 -9.52
CA ILE A 348 -17.61 -4.87 -8.79
C ILE A 348 -17.73 -6.23 -9.49
N ASP A 349 -17.87 -6.24 -10.81
CA ASP A 349 -17.95 -7.48 -11.60
C ASP A 349 -16.65 -8.30 -11.50
N VAL A 350 -15.47 -7.65 -11.56
CA VAL A 350 -14.15 -8.29 -11.35
C VAL A 350 -14.04 -8.89 -9.95
N PHE A 351 -14.46 -8.16 -8.93
CA PHE A 351 -14.38 -8.59 -7.54
C PHE A 351 -15.36 -9.73 -7.23
N ASN A 352 -16.59 -9.65 -7.73
CA ASN A 352 -17.59 -10.71 -7.60
C ASN A 352 -17.13 -12.00 -8.26
N HIS A 353 -16.52 -11.92 -9.44
CA HIS A 353 -15.97 -13.10 -10.12
C HIS A 353 -14.81 -13.74 -9.31
N ALA A 354 -13.97 -12.93 -8.68
CA ALA A 354 -12.93 -13.46 -7.78
C ALA A 354 -13.52 -14.17 -6.55
N SER A 355 -14.63 -13.64 -6.02
CA SER A 355 -15.36 -14.29 -4.91
C SER A 355 -16.00 -15.61 -5.34
N GLU A 356 -16.57 -15.68 -6.54
CA GLU A 356 -17.09 -16.92 -7.15
C GLU A 356 -15.98 -17.98 -7.27
N ILE A 357 -14.83 -17.63 -7.86
CA ILE A 357 -13.69 -18.55 -7.97
C ILE A 357 -13.28 -19.09 -6.60
N MET A 358 -13.24 -18.23 -5.58
CA MET A 358 -12.88 -18.64 -4.22
C MET A 358 -13.89 -19.62 -3.62
N VAL A 359 -15.20 -19.38 -3.76
CA VAL A 359 -16.26 -20.30 -3.28
C VAL A 359 -16.14 -21.66 -3.96
N HIS A 360 -16.06 -21.66 -5.29
CA HIS A 360 -15.98 -22.90 -6.06
C HIS A 360 -14.72 -23.70 -5.72
N THR A 361 -13.58 -23.02 -5.59
CA THR A 361 -12.30 -23.65 -5.22
C THR A 361 -12.34 -24.21 -3.80
N THR A 362 -12.95 -23.49 -2.85
CA THR A 362 -13.08 -23.94 -1.46
C THR A 362 -13.89 -25.23 -1.36
N LEU A 363 -15.09 -25.25 -1.95
CA LEU A 363 -15.93 -26.46 -1.97
C LEU A 363 -15.28 -27.62 -2.73
N HIS A 364 -14.50 -27.33 -3.77
CA HIS A 364 -13.71 -28.34 -4.45
C HIS A 364 -12.65 -28.96 -3.54
N ASN A 365 -11.89 -28.13 -2.84
CA ASN A 365 -10.83 -28.57 -1.92
C ASN A 365 -11.38 -29.32 -0.70
N GLU A 366 -12.59 -28.96 -0.24
CA GLU A 366 -13.30 -29.64 0.84
C GLU A 366 -14.02 -30.92 0.37
N ALA A 367 -13.93 -31.27 -0.92
CA ALA A 367 -14.60 -32.42 -1.54
C ALA A 367 -16.15 -32.41 -1.43
N THR A 368 -16.73 -31.22 -1.33
CA THR A 368 -18.18 -30.96 -1.16
C THR A 368 -18.79 -30.23 -2.36
N TYR A 369 -18.06 -30.19 -3.47
CA TYR A 369 -18.42 -29.42 -4.66
C TYR A 369 -19.69 -29.93 -5.36
N ASP A 370 -20.71 -29.09 -5.35
CA ASP A 370 -21.82 -29.10 -6.30
C ASP A 370 -21.89 -27.73 -6.97
N ARG A 371 -21.94 -27.69 -8.30
CA ARG A 371 -21.89 -26.43 -9.05
C ARG A 371 -23.04 -25.50 -8.69
N ARG A 372 -24.28 -26.02 -8.64
CA ARG A 372 -25.45 -25.19 -8.37
C ARG A 372 -25.39 -24.64 -6.94
N PHE A 373 -24.95 -25.46 -5.99
CA PHE A 373 -24.76 -25.03 -4.62
C PHE A 373 -23.67 -23.97 -4.48
N ALA A 374 -22.55 -24.14 -5.19
CA ALA A 374 -21.47 -23.16 -5.25
C ALA A 374 -21.91 -21.83 -5.87
N ASP A 375 -22.69 -21.85 -6.96
CA ASP A 375 -23.27 -20.65 -7.56
C ASP A 375 -24.15 -19.90 -6.53
N GLN A 376 -25.01 -20.64 -5.80
CA GLN A 376 -25.89 -20.05 -4.78
C GLN A 376 -25.13 -19.46 -3.58
N LEU A 377 -24.03 -20.10 -3.16
CA LEU A 377 -23.18 -19.57 -2.10
C LEU A 377 -22.36 -18.36 -2.57
N SER A 378 -21.98 -18.32 -3.85
CA SER A 378 -21.30 -17.18 -4.46
C SER A 378 -22.19 -15.93 -4.47
N ASP A 379 -23.49 -16.08 -4.77
CA ASP A 379 -24.47 -14.98 -4.71
C ASP A 379 -24.62 -14.37 -3.30
N ILE A 380 -24.41 -15.19 -2.26
CA ILE A 380 -24.42 -14.74 -0.86
C ILE A 380 -23.11 -14.05 -0.51
N LEU A 381 -21.98 -14.65 -0.90
CA LEU A 381 -20.66 -14.23 -0.44
C LEU A 381 -20.16 -12.98 -1.15
N ALA A 382 -20.42 -12.85 -2.45
CA ALA A 382 -19.93 -11.73 -3.26
C ALA A 382 -20.25 -10.35 -2.65
N PRO A 383 -21.50 -10.01 -2.28
CA PRO A 383 -21.80 -8.73 -1.64
C PRO A 383 -21.18 -8.58 -0.23
N ILE A 384 -21.00 -9.69 0.51
CA ILE A 384 -20.37 -9.66 1.84
C ILE A 384 -18.89 -9.34 1.70
N ASN A 385 -18.17 -10.04 0.82
CA ASN A 385 -16.76 -9.79 0.55
C ASN A 385 -16.56 -8.36 0.03
N LEU A 386 -17.38 -7.90 -0.90
CA LEU A 386 -17.26 -6.57 -1.48
C LEU A 386 -17.39 -5.48 -0.40
N ALA A 387 -18.40 -5.61 0.47
CA ALA A 387 -18.59 -4.68 1.59
C ALA A 387 -17.40 -4.75 2.56
N PHE A 388 -16.98 -5.96 2.93
CA PHE A 388 -15.87 -6.19 3.85
C PHE A 388 -14.55 -5.59 3.36
N PHE A 389 -14.15 -5.84 2.12
CA PHE A 389 -12.91 -5.31 1.55
C PHE A 389 -12.94 -3.79 1.38
N SER A 390 -14.11 -3.25 1.01
CA SER A 390 -14.29 -1.81 0.85
C SER A 390 -14.42 -1.03 2.16
N GLY A 391 -14.53 -1.71 3.31
CA GLY A 391 -14.80 -1.09 4.60
C GLY A 391 -16.25 -0.65 4.79
N GLU A 392 -17.14 -1.04 3.88
CA GLU A 392 -18.58 -0.78 3.98
C GLU A 392 -19.24 -1.73 5.00
N ARG A 393 -20.41 -1.32 5.49
CA ARG A 393 -21.15 -2.06 6.53
C ARG A 393 -22.48 -2.54 6.00
N LEU A 394 -22.75 -3.82 6.23
CA LEU A 394 -24.07 -4.41 6.02
C LEU A 394 -24.82 -4.46 7.35
N SER A 395 -26.12 -4.16 7.33
CA SER A 395 -26.94 -4.13 8.55
C SER A 395 -27.27 -5.54 9.05
N ASP A 396 -27.64 -5.66 10.33
CA ASP A 396 -28.12 -6.92 10.88
C ASP A 396 -29.35 -7.46 10.14
N GLU A 397 -30.25 -6.55 9.71
CA GLU A 397 -31.40 -6.91 8.88
C GLU A 397 -30.98 -7.46 7.51
N TRP A 398 -29.93 -6.87 6.90
CA TRP A 398 -29.38 -7.36 5.64
C TRP A 398 -28.82 -8.78 5.82
N PHE A 399 -28.03 -9.02 6.87
CA PHE A 399 -27.49 -10.35 7.14
C PHE A 399 -28.58 -11.37 7.44
N GLU A 400 -29.57 -11.02 8.25
CA GLU A 400 -30.69 -11.90 8.57
C GLU A 400 -31.46 -12.30 7.31
N THR A 401 -31.72 -11.34 6.42
CA THR A 401 -32.50 -11.55 5.20
C THR A 401 -31.73 -12.31 4.13
N ASN A 402 -30.47 -11.94 3.89
CA ASN A 402 -29.69 -12.43 2.74
C ASN A 402 -28.78 -13.61 3.07
N VAL A 403 -28.46 -13.83 4.36
CA VAL A 403 -27.53 -14.86 4.81
C VAL A 403 -28.23 -15.85 5.74
N SER A 404 -28.67 -15.43 6.93
CA SER A 404 -29.21 -16.34 7.97
C SER A 404 -30.43 -17.14 7.50
N ARG A 405 -31.31 -16.54 6.68
CA ARG A 405 -32.50 -17.18 6.13
C ARG A 405 -32.31 -17.82 4.76
N ASN A 406 -31.12 -17.65 4.16
CA ASN A 406 -30.86 -18.20 2.84
C ASN A 406 -30.73 -19.73 2.94
N SER A 407 -31.51 -20.45 2.13
CA SER A 407 -31.56 -21.91 2.18
C SER A 407 -30.22 -22.56 1.85
N ALA A 408 -29.39 -21.95 1.00
CA ALA A 408 -28.07 -22.47 0.66
C ALA A 408 -27.10 -22.34 1.85
N TYR A 409 -27.05 -21.19 2.52
CA TYR A 409 -26.22 -21.02 3.71
C TYR A 409 -26.69 -21.89 4.88
N VAL A 410 -28.00 -22.02 5.10
CA VAL A 410 -28.56 -22.95 6.10
C VAL A 410 -28.22 -24.41 5.78
N ALA A 411 -28.19 -24.78 4.50
CA ALA A 411 -27.74 -26.11 4.09
C ALA A 411 -26.25 -26.31 4.35
N LEU A 412 -25.40 -25.32 4.04
CA LEU A 412 -23.96 -25.33 4.32
C LEU A 412 -23.70 -25.56 5.81
N LEU A 413 -24.35 -24.78 6.69
CA LEU A 413 -24.22 -24.92 8.15
C LEU A 413 -24.59 -26.31 8.67
N LYS A 414 -25.53 -27.00 8.02
CA LYS A 414 -25.98 -28.34 8.43
C LYS A 414 -25.09 -29.46 7.91
N GLN A 415 -24.62 -29.31 6.67
CA GLN A 415 -23.84 -30.34 5.98
C GLN A 415 -22.37 -30.25 6.38
N GLU A 416 -21.82 -29.04 6.36
CA GLU A 416 -20.39 -28.76 6.54
C GLU A 416 -20.16 -27.61 7.55
N PRO A 417 -20.52 -27.78 8.84
CA PRO A 417 -20.37 -26.74 9.86
C PRO A 417 -18.91 -26.34 10.15
N GLN A 418 -17.93 -27.04 9.57
CA GLN A 418 -16.51 -26.76 9.68
C GLN A 418 -15.90 -26.29 8.35
N SER A 419 -16.74 -25.99 7.35
CA SER A 419 -16.28 -25.41 6.09
C SER A 419 -15.63 -24.05 6.34
N MET A 420 -14.54 -23.76 5.63
CA MET A 420 -13.88 -22.46 5.66
C MET A 420 -14.86 -21.33 5.31
N LEU A 421 -15.82 -21.57 4.40
CA LEU A 421 -16.83 -20.58 4.05
C LEU A 421 -17.74 -20.21 5.21
N VAL A 422 -18.05 -21.15 6.11
CA VAL A 422 -18.84 -20.88 7.33
C VAL A 422 -18.05 -19.97 8.27
N GLU A 423 -16.80 -20.33 8.55
CA GLU A 423 -15.92 -19.54 9.42
C GLU A 423 -15.69 -18.14 8.86
N TYR A 424 -15.48 -18.05 7.54
CA TYR A 424 -15.22 -16.79 6.85
C TYR A 424 -16.43 -15.86 6.82
N ILE A 425 -17.63 -16.38 6.51
CA ILE A 425 -18.88 -15.59 6.58
C ILE A 425 -19.14 -15.13 8.01
N ALA A 426 -18.99 -16.02 8.99
CA ALA A 426 -19.22 -15.68 10.40
C ALA A 426 -18.26 -14.59 10.90
N MET A 427 -16.97 -14.67 10.53
CA MET A 427 -15.96 -13.66 10.84
C MET A 427 -16.36 -12.28 10.29
N MET A 428 -16.68 -12.20 8.99
CA MET A 428 -17.04 -10.93 8.36
C MET A 428 -18.32 -10.33 8.96
N MET A 429 -19.31 -11.17 9.27
CA MET A 429 -20.55 -10.74 9.94
C MET A 429 -20.28 -10.15 11.33
N ASP A 430 -19.41 -10.77 12.13
CA ASP A 430 -19.05 -10.27 13.47
C ASP A 430 -18.26 -8.96 13.39
N GLU A 431 -17.28 -8.89 12.48
CA GLU A 431 -16.39 -7.73 12.38
C GLU A 431 -17.09 -6.49 11.84
N MET A 432 -17.97 -6.63 10.83
CA MET A 432 -18.75 -5.50 10.31
C MET A 432 -19.68 -4.87 11.36
N ARG A 433 -20.05 -5.60 12.43
CA ARG A 433 -20.87 -5.08 13.53
C ARG A 433 -20.09 -4.19 14.50
N LYS A 434 -18.77 -4.34 14.63
CA LYS A 434 -17.97 -3.73 15.72
C LYS A 434 -17.79 -2.22 15.57
N SER A 435 -16.97 -1.76 14.63
CA SER A 435 -16.65 -0.32 14.48
C SER A 435 -16.42 0.08 13.02
N SER A 436 -16.63 1.35 12.71
CA SER A 436 -16.39 1.87 11.35
C SER A 436 -14.90 1.88 11.10
N VAL A 437 -14.50 1.57 9.87
CA VAL A 437 -13.09 1.49 9.46
C VAL A 437 -12.71 2.57 8.45
N ASP A 438 -13.65 3.48 8.14
CA ASP A 438 -13.55 4.54 7.13
C ASP A 438 -13.18 5.91 7.73
N TYR A 439 -13.28 6.06 9.05
CA TYR A 439 -12.98 7.30 9.77
C TYR A 439 -12.36 7.01 11.13
N LEU A 440 -11.30 7.73 11.47
CA LEU A 440 -10.74 7.75 12.82
C LEU A 440 -10.32 9.17 13.17
N GLU A 441 -10.59 9.58 14.40
CA GLU A 441 -10.12 10.83 14.97
C GLU A 441 -9.46 10.53 16.31
N PHE A 442 -8.24 11.02 16.52
CA PHE A 442 -7.53 10.84 17.78
C PHE A 442 -6.60 12.02 18.08
N GLU A 443 -6.23 12.16 19.36
CA GLU A 443 -5.35 13.24 19.84
C GLU A 443 -3.96 13.12 19.21
N TRP A 444 -3.47 14.21 18.61
CA TRP A 444 -2.24 14.18 17.82
C TRP A 444 -0.99 14.46 18.64
#